data_AF-A0ABD7C995-F1
#
_entry.id   AF-A0ABD7C995-F1
#
_cell.length_a   1.000
_cell.length_b   1.000
_cell.length_c   1.000
_cell.angle_alpha   90.00
_cell.angle_beta   90.00
_cell.angle_gamma   90.00
#
_symmetry.space_group_name_H-M   'P 1'
#
loop_
_entity.id
_entity.type
_entity.pdbx_description
1 polymer ?
#
loop_
_entity_poly.entity_id
_entity_poly.type
_entity_poly.pdbx_seq_one_letter_code
_entity_poly.pdbx_strand_id
1 'polypeptide(L)'
;MDNLTASEIIDRLGGTTEVARICRIKPPSVSEWRASGIPPARRQFLELLRPEVFVGSSIAAVRQLVDSRMSKRALRAKLGMDSDKHLATLLQLPVEEVAAWPEEGVLPALPQIQRLLGAEPQAAAEPANDDPDADRIAPVDTA
;
A
#
# COMPACT_ATOMS: atom_id res chain seq x y z
N MET A 1 3.23 10.79 -6.30
CA MET A 1 4.37 10.90 -5.36
C MET A 1 3.81 11.54 -4.12
N ASP A 2 3.65 10.75 -3.06
CA ASP A 2 3.04 11.23 -1.82
C ASP A 2 3.94 12.31 -1.22
N ASN A 3 3.52 13.56 -1.30
CA ASN A 3 4.27 14.70 -0.78
C ASN A 3 3.97 14.77 0.72
N LEU A 4 4.88 14.22 1.54
CA LEU A 4 4.75 14.25 2.99
C LEU A 4 4.70 15.70 3.48
N THR A 5 3.66 16.02 4.24
CA THR A 5 3.48 17.31 4.89
C THR A 5 4.54 17.51 5.97
N ALA A 6 4.79 18.77 6.33
CA ALA A 6 5.69 19.11 7.42
C ALA A 6 5.30 18.43 8.74
N SER A 7 3.99 18.37 9.03
CA SER A 7 3.46 17.71 10.22
C SER A 7 3.81 16.23 10.26
N GLU A 8 3.56 15.49 9.17
CA GLU A 8 3.89 14.05 9.09
C GLU A 8 5.38 13.79 9.26
N ILE A 9 6.22 14.62 8.65
CA ILE A 9 7.69 14.52 8.79
C ILE A 9 8.09 14.76 10.24
N ILE A 10 7.56 15.81 10.89
CA ILE A 10 7.89 16.14 12.28
C ILE A 10 7.43 15.02 13.21
N ASP A 11 6.23 14.48 13.01
CA ASP A 11 5.69 13.43 13.88
C ASP A 11 6.47 12.12 13.73
N ARG A 12 6.86 11.75 12.50
CA ARG A 12 7.77 10.60 12.24
C ARG A 12 9.16 10.77 12.86
N LEU A 13 9.64 12.02 12.99
CA LEU A 13 10.91 12.33 13.66
C LEU A 13 10.81 12.29 15.20
N GLY A 14 9.64 12.01 15.77
CA GLY A 14 9.42 11.99 17.22
C GLY A 14 8.74 13.25 17.76
N GLY A 15 8.18 14.09 16.89
CA GLY A 15 7.39 15.25 17.26
C GLY A 15 8.21 16.53 17.46
N THR A 16 7.52 17.59 17.90
CA THR A 16 8.05 18.97 17.96
C THR A 16 9.32 19.08 18.82
N THR A 17 9.26 18.49 20.01
CA THR A 17 10.32 18.61 21.02
C THR A 17 11.59 17.92 20.56
N GLU A 18 11.45 16.75 19.93
CA GLU A 18 12.59 15.98 19.45
C GLU A 18 13.24 16.66 18.24
N VAL A 19 12.44 17.14 17.29
CA VAL A 19 12.94 17.90 16.14
C VAL A 19 13.62 19.21 16.59
N ALA A 20 13.07 19.90 17.60
CA ALA A 20 13.67 21.11 18.16
C ALA A 20 15.03 20.82 18.81
N ARG A 21 15.14 19.69 19.54
CA ARG A 21 16.38 19.21 20.14
C ARG A 21 17.43 18.87 19.07
N ILE A 22 17.04 18.15 18.02
CA ILE A 22 17.91 17.80 16.88
C ILE A 22 18.42 19.06 16.18
N CYS A 23 17.53 20.03 15.91
CA CYS A 23 17.86 21.25 15.19
C CYS A 23 18.53 22.33 16.07
N ARG A 24 18.58 22.10 17.40
CA ARG A 24 19.04 23.05 18.43
C ARG A 24 18.32 24.41 18.34
N ILE A 25 17.00 24.36 18.24
CA ILE A 25 16.13 25.55 18.20
C ILE A 25 15.02 25.44 19.25
N LYS A 26 14.24 26.50 19.41
CA LYS A 26 13.11 26.50 20.34
C LYS A 26 11.93 25.69 19.76
N PRO A 27 11.20 24.90 20.57
CA PRO A 27 10.02 24.15 20.11
C PRO A 27 8.97 24.98 19.34
N PRO A 28 8.66 26.25 19.69
CA PRO A 28 7.73 27.08 18.94
C PRO A 28 8.11 27.26 17.45
N SER A 29 9.41 27.31 17.12
CA SER A 29 9.85 27.39 15.72
C SER A 29 9.44 26.15 14.94
N VAL A 30 9.53 24.96 15.55
CA VAL A 30 9.09 23.71 14.91
C VAL A 30 7.56 23.63 14.84
N SER A 31 6.85 24.16 15.85
CA SER A 31 5.40 24.27 15.78
C SER A 31 4.94 25.12 14.59
N GLU A 32 5.63 26.23 14.32
CA GLU A 32 5.35 27.10 13.17
C GLU A 32 5.61 26.39 11.82
N TRP A 33 6.61 25.50 11.75
CA TRP A 33 6.89 24.73 10.54
C TRP A 33 5.73 23.81 10.13
N ARG A 34 4.87 23.39 11.07
CA ARG A 34 3.69 22.61 10.71
C ARG A 34 2.68 23.40 9.87
N ALA A 35 2.63 24.71 10.04
CA ALA A 35 1.74 25.60 9.28
C ALA A 35 2.43 26.17 8.03
N SER A 36 3.70 26.57 8.16
CA SER A 36 4.46 27.27 7.11
C SER A 36 5.33 26.37 6.23
N GLY A 37 5.53 25.12 6.65
CA GLY A 37 6.49 24.19 6.05
C GLY A 37 7.85 24.20 6.76
N ILE A 38 8.59 23.09 6.61
CA ILE A 38 9.96 22.99 7.12
C ILE A 38 10.88 23.82 6.21
N PRO A 39 11.70 24.75 6.75
CA PRO A 39 12.64 25.52 5.95
C PRO A 39 13.59 24.62 5.15
N PRO A 40 13.90 24.93 3.87
CA PRO A 40 14.66 24.04 2.98
C PRO A 40 16.00 23.56 3.57
N ALA A 41 16.77 24.45 4.20
CA ALA A 41 18.04 24.09 4.84
C ALA A 41 17.86 23.12 6.02
N ARG A 42 16.77 23.27 6.79
CA ARG A 42 16.45 22.35 7.90
C ARG A 42 15.97 21.01 7.38
N ARG A 43 15.19 21.02 6.30
CA ARG A 43 14.75 19.81 5.61
C ARG A 43 15.94 19.00 5.10
N GLN A 44 16.88 19.61 4.38
CA GLN A 44 18.08 18.92 3.89
C GLN A 44 18.89 18.29 5.03
N PHE A 45 19.06 19.01 6.15
CA PHE A 45 19.73 18.46 7.33
C PHE A 45 19.01 17.23 7.90
N LEU A 46 17.67 17.29 8.02
CA LEU A 46 16.87 16.18 8.53
C LEU A 46 16.85 14.98 7.57
N GLU A 47 16.82 15.22 6.26
CA GLU A 47 16.90 14.17 5.21
C GLU A 47 18.22 13.40 5.29
N LEU A 48 19.33 14.09 5.55
CA LEU A 48 20.63 13.44 5.75
C LEU A 48 20.71 12.65 7.06
N LEU A 49 20.06 13.13 8.11
CA LEU A 49 20.11 12.50 9.43
C LEU A 49 19.21 11.25 9.52
N ARG A 50 18.02 11.31 8.94
CA ARG A 50 16.99 10.26 9.01
C ARG A 50 16.28 10.11 7.65
N PRO A 51 16.96 9.60 6.63
CA PRO A 51 16.39 9.47 5.28
C PRO A 51 15.11 8.62 5.25
N GLU A 52 15.02 7.62 6.12
CA GLU A 52 13.88 6.71 6.22
C GLU A 52 12.55 7.41 6.54
N VAL A 53 12.58 8.58 7.18
CA VAL A 53 11.38 9.35 7.50
C VAL A 53 10.77 10.00 6.26
N PHE A 54 11.63 10.37 5.31
CA PHE A 54 11.27 11.08 4.07
C PHE A 54 10.91 10.13 2.92
N VAL A 55 11.30 8.87 3.04
CA VAL A 55 10.75 7.82 2.18
C VAL A 55 9.31 7.62 2.62
N GLY A 56 8.37 8.20 1.86
CA GLY A 56 6.94 7.90 2.00
C GLY A 56 6.73 6.39 2.07
N SER A 57 5.65 5.93 2.71
CA SER A 57 5.28 4.52 2.93
C SER A 57 5.11 3.78 1.60
N SER A 58 6.23 3.60 0.93
CA SER A 58 6.39 3.11 -0.41
C SER A 58 7.37 1.97 -0.39
N ILE A 59 8.08 1.66 0.71
CA ILE A 59 8.61 0.30 0.84
C ILE A 59 7.43 -0.67 0.90
N ALA A 60 6.34 -0.37 1.61
CA ALA A 60 5.15 -1.22 1.58
C ALA A 60 4.47 -1.21 0.21
N ALA A 61 4.27 -0.05 -0.43
CA ALA A 61 3.63 0.01 -1.75
C ALA A 61 4.51 -0.52 -2.90
N VAL A 62 5.83 -0.27 -2.87
CA VAL A 62 6.83 -0.85 -3.78
C VAL A 62 6.96 -2.34 -3.52
N ARG A 63 6.96 -2.79 -2.26
CA ARG A 63 6.88 -4.22 -1.92
C ARG A 63 5.58 -4.83 -2.42
N GLN A 64 4.43 -4.19 -2.26
CA GLN A 64 3.15 -4.60 -2.83
C GLN A 64 3.16 -4.60 -4.37
N LEU A 65 3.86 -3.65 -5.02
CA LEU A 65 4.06 -3.62 -6.47
C LEU A 65 5.03 -4.72 -6.96
N VAL A 66 6.05 -5.05 -6.17
CA VAL A 66 7.00 -6.15 -6.41
C VAL A 66 6.33 -7.50 -6.12
N ASP A 67 5.48 -7.57 -5.10
CA ASP A 67 4.69 -8.74 -4.70
C ASP A 67 3.53 -8.98 -5.68
N SER A 68 2.94 -7.91 -6.25
CA SER A 68 2.01 -7.99 -7.39
C SER A 68 2.69 -8.45 -8.68
N ARG A 69 4.02 -8.36 -8.74
CA ARG A 69 4.87 -8.92 -9.81
C ARG A 69 5.54 -10.24 -9.39
N MET A 70 4.99 -10.97 -8.42
CA MET A 70 5.48 -12.33 -8.16
C MET A 70 5.31 -13.15 -9.43
N SER A 71 6.41 -13.55 -10.04
CA SER A 71 6.40 -14.37 -11.23
C SER A 71 6.02 -15.82 -10.90
N LYS A 72 5.58 -16.61 -11.88
CA LYS A 72 5.32 -18.05 -11.69
C LYS A 72 6.53 -18.75 -11.07
N ARG A 73 7.73 -18.38 -11.52
CA ARG A 73 9.01 -18.87 -10.96
C ARG A 73 9.21 -18.46 -9.50
N ALA A 74 8.92 -17.22 -9.14
CA ALA A 74 9.03 -16.73 -7.77
C ALA A 74 8.03 -17.41 -6.83
N LEU A 75 6.81 -17.68 -7.31
CA LEU A 75 5.78 -18.40 -6.54
C LEU A 75 6.20 -19.85 -6.29
N ARG A 76 6.72 -20.55 -7.32
CA ARG A 76 7.29 -21.90 -7.18
C ARG A 76 8.46 -21.94 -6.20
N ALA A 77 9.40 -21.01 -6.32
CA ALA A 77 10.55 -20.91 -5.42
C ALA A 77 10.13 -20.65 -3.96
N LYS A 78 9.15 -19.76 -3.72
CA LYS A 78 8.62 -19.47 -2.39
C LYS A 78 7.93 -20.68 -1.74
N LEU A 79 7.24 -21.49 -2.54
CA LEU A 79 6.57 -22.70 -2.07
C LEU A 79 7.53 -23.90 -1.96
N GLY A 80 8.81 -23.75 -2.34
CA GLY A 80 9.79 -24.84 -2.36
C GLY A 80 9.46 -25.92 -3.40
N MET A 81 8.75 -25.53 -4.47
CA MET A 81 8.24 -26.45 -5.49
C MET A 81 8.96 -26.26 -6.81
N ASP A 82 9.27 -27.36 -7.47
CA ASP A 82 10.02 -27.44 -8.71
C ASP A 82 9.14 -27.77 -9.93
N SER A 83 7.82 -27.86 -9.79
CA SER A 83 6.90 -28.24 -10.89
C SER A 83 5.56 -27.48 -10.89
N ASP A 84 5.12 -27.09 -12.09
CA ASP A 84 3.81 -26.44 -12.33
C ASP A 84 2.62 -27.36 -12.00
N LYS A 85 2.81 -28.69 -12.09
CA LYS A 85 1.76 -29.67 -11.77
C LYS A 85 1.30 -29.58 -10.31
N HIS A 86 2.26 -29.39 -9.41
CA HIS A 86 1.99 -29.24 -7.99
C HIS A 86 1.37 -27.88 -7.69
N LEU A 87 1.83 -26.82 -8.37
CA LEU A 87 1.23 -25.50 -8.26
C LEU A 87 -0.24 -25.52 -8.72
N ALA A 88 -0.54 -26.18 -9.84
CA ALA A 88 -1.90 -26.34 -10.37
C ALA A 88 -2.82 -27.09 -9.40
N THR A 89 -2.31 -28.13 -8.74
CA THR A 89 -3.06 -28.88 -7.72
C THR A 89 -3.41 -28.01 -6.51
N LEU A 90 -2.47 -27.17 -6.05
CA LEU A 90 -2.70 -26.26 -4.92
C LEU A 90 -3.69 -25.13 -5.27
N LEU A 91 -3.62 -24.62 -6.50
CA LEU A 91 -4.51 -23.56 -6.99
C LEU A 91 -5.87 -24.10 -7.45
N GLN A 92 -6.04 -25.42 -7.53
CA GLN A 92 -7.21 -26.10 -8.10
C GLN A 92 -7.52 -25.64 -9.53
N LEU A 93 -6.46 -25.45 -10.32
CA LEU A 93 -6.52 -25.04 -11.72
C LEU A 93 -6.01 -26.16 -12.63
N PRO A 94 -6.42 -26.19 -13.90
CA PRO A 94 -5.83 -27.09 -14.87
C PRO A 94 -4.35 -26.73 -15.10
N VAL A 95 -3.50 -27.77 -15.22
CA VAL A 95 -2.05 -27.60 -15.43
C VAL A 95 -1.73 -26.78 -16.69
N GLU A 96 -2.55 -26.90 -17.73
CA GLU A 96 -2.40 -26.16 -18.99
C GLU A 96 -2.55 -24.65 -18.79
N GLU A 97 -3.46 -24.24 -17.90
CA GLU A 97 -3.70 -22.82 -17.60
C GLU A 97 -2.54 -22.22 -16.80
N VAL A 98 -1.99 -22.97 -15.83
CA VAL A 98 -0.80 -22.56 -15.06
C VAL A 98 0.46 -22.56 -15.92
N ALA A 99 0.59 -23.51 -16.84
CA ALA A 99 1.73 -23.58 -17.77
C ALA A 99 1.74 -22.40 -18.75
N ALA A 100 0.56 -21.91 -19.14
CA ALA A 100 0.40 -20.75 -20.02
C ALA A 100 0.78 -19.41 -19.34
N TRP A 101 0.96 -19.39 -18.02
CA TRP A 101 1.38 -18.18 -17.33
C TRP A 101 2.85 -17.84 -17.60
N PRO A 102 3.18 -16.54 -17.72
CA PRO A 102 4.56 -16.12 -17.97
C PRO A 102 5.48 -16.52 -16.80
N GLU A 103 6.61 -17.16 -17.11
CA GLU A 103 7.65 -17.55 -16.14
C GLU A 103 8.20 -16.35 -15.37
N GLU A 104 8.38 -15.23 -16.06
CA GLU A 104 8.78 -13.92 -15.54
C GLU A 104 7.78 -12.87 -16.03
N GLY A 105 6.64 -12.77 -15.33
CA GLY A 105 5.58 -11.83 -15.64
C GLY A 105 4.56 -11.71 -14.51
N VAL A 106 3.58 -10.82 -14.69
CA VAL A 106 2.52 -10.58 -13.70
C VAL A 106 1.59 -11.80 -13.67
N LEU A 107 1.43 -12.40 -12.49
CA LEU A 107 0.44 -13.46 -12.29
C LEU A 107 -0.97 -12.85 -12.31
N PRO A 108 -1.97 -13.58 -12.83
CA PRO A 108 -3.35 -13.16 -12.73
C PRO A 108 -3.73 -12.97 -11.26
N ALA A 109 -4.50 -11.93 -10.95
CA ALA A 109 -4.92 -11.60 -9.58
C ALA A 109 -6.01 -12.57 -9.07
N LEU A 110 -5.64 -13.84 -8.93
CA LEU A 110 -6.53 -14.89 -8.45
C LEU A 110 -6.58 -14.90 -6.92
N PRO A 111 -7.77 -15.07 -6.32
CA PRO A 111 -7.91 -15.09 -4.85
C PRO A 111 -7.10 -16.23 -4.21
N GLN A 112 -6.90 -17.34 -4.93
CA GLN A 112 -6.10 -18.48 -4.46
C GLN A 112 -4.61 -18.11 -4.31
N ILE A 113 -4.07 -17.30 -5.24
CA ILE A 113 -2.68 -16.82 -5.19
C ILE A 113 -2.52 -15.83 -4.02
N GLN A 114 -3.50 -14.95 -3.81
CA GLN A 114 -3.47 -13.98 -2.70
C GLN A 114 -3.45 -14.68 -1.33
N ARG A 115 -4.31 -15.70 -1.14
CA ARG A 115 -4.33 -16.52 0.08
C ARG A 115 -2.97 -17.19 0.34
N LEU A 116 -2.31 -17.73 -0.70
CA LEU A 116 -0.98 -18.34 -0.57
C LEU A 116 0.11 -17.33 -0.23
N LEU A 117 -0.03 -16.07 -0.68
CA LEU A 117 0.91 -14.99 -0.39
C LEU A 117 0.67 -14.34 0.99
N GLY A 118 -0.31 -14.81 1.77
CA GLY A 118 -0.65 -14.24 3.08
C GLY A 118 -1.32 -12.87 2.97
N ALA A 119 -1.76 -12.47 1.77
CA ALA A 119 -2.72 -11.39 1.61
C ALA A 119 -4.09 -11.97 1.91
N GLU A 120 -4.61 -11.69 3.10
CA GLU A 120 -6.04 -11.85 3.37
C GLU A 120 -6.79 -11.14 2.23
N PRO A 121 -7.75 -11.80 1.56
CA PRO A 121 -8.55 -11.14 0.55
C PRO A 121 -9.37 -10.07 1.26
N GLN A 122 -8.89 -8.82 1.23
CA GLN A 122 -9.77 -7.68 1.38
C GLN A 122 -10.74 -7.82 0.21
N ALA A 123 -11.96 -8.27 0.52
CA ALA A 123 -13.04 -8.45 -0.44
C ALA A 123 -13.00 -7.26 -1.39
N ALA A 124 -12.85 -7.55 -2.69
CA ALA A 124 -13.03 -6.57 -3.73
C ALA A 124 -14.34 -5.87 -3.41
N ALA A 125 -14.25 -4.57 -3.11
CA ALA A 125 -15.43 -3.73 -3.02
C ALA A 125 -16.10 -3.84 -4.38
N GLU A 126 -17.18 -4.61 -4.44
CA GLU A 126 -18.25 -4.37 -5.39
C GLU A 126 -18.57 -2.88 -5.28
N PRO A 127 -18.57 -2.09 -6.37
CA PRO A 127 -19.32 -0.86 -6.34
C PRO A 127 -20.80 -1.25 -6.34
N ALA A 128 -21.29 -1.72 -5.20
CA ALA A 128 -22.70 -1.76 -4.89
C ALA A 128 -23.14 -0.30 -4.72
N ASN A 129 -23.36 0.37 -5.84
CA ASN A 129 -24.33 1.46 -5.87
C ASN A 129 -25.71 0.80 -5.87
N ASP A 130 -26.10 0.30 -4.71
CA ASP A 130 -27.48 -0.06 -4.40
C ASP A 130 -28.01 1.10 -3.57
N ASP A 131 -28.61 2.07 -4.27
CA ASP A 131 -29.31 3.21 -3.69
C ASP A 131 -30.54 2.68 -2.91
N PRO A 132 -30.58 2.75 -1.57
CA PRO A 132 -31.58 2.07 -0.77
C PRO A 132 -32.91 2.84 -0.61
N ASP A 133 -33.21 3.84 -1.44
CA ASP A 133 -34.46 4.61 -1.37
C ASP A 133 -35.27 4.64 -2.69
N ALA A 134 -35.00 3.76 -3.65
CA ALA A 134 -35.71 3.73 -4.94
C ALA A 134 -37.20 3.35 -4.88
N ASP A 135 -37.66 2.66 -3.82
CA ASP A 135 -39.05 2.19 -3.68
C ASP A 135 -39.87 2.96 -2.62
N ARG A 136 -39.40 4.11 -2.11
CA ARG A 136 -40.07 4.83 -1.01
C ARG A 136 -41.11 5.87 -1.44
N ILE A 137 -41.30 6.10 -2.74
CA ILE A 137 -42.30 7.06 -3.23
C ILE A 137 -43.56 6.28 -3.65
N ALA A 138 -44.46 6.06 -2.70
CA ALA A 138 -45.84 5.70 -3.03
C ALA A 138 -46.52 6.90 -3.73
N PRO A 139 -47.36 6.68 -4.76
CA PRO A 139 -48.12 7.77 -5.37
C PRO A 139 -49.12 8.33 -4.35
N VAL A 140 -49.00 9.63 -4.05
CA VAL A 140 -50.02 10.34 -3.28
C VAL A 140 -51.20 10.63 -4.22
N ASP A 141 -52.34 10.04 -3.91
CA ASP A 141 -53.63 10.36 -4.54
C ASP A 141 -54.01 11.80 -4.14
N THR A 142 -53.88 12.74 -5.07
CA THR A 142 -54.50 14.06 -4.94
C THR A 142 -55.94 13.98 -5.44
N ALA A 143 -56.88 13.93 -4.50
CA ALA A 143 -58.29 14.26 -4.71
C ALA A 143 -58.49 15.78 -4.86
#